data_AF-A0A4Y2E612-F1
#
_entry.id   AF-A0A4Y2E612-F1
#
_cell.length_a   1.000
_cell.length_b   1.000
_cell.length_c   1.000
_cell.angle_alpha   90.00
_cell.angle_beta   90.00
_cell.angle_gamma   90.00
#
_symmetry.space_group_name_H-M   'P 1'
#
loop_
_entity.id
_entity.type
_entity.pdbx_description
1 polymer ?
#
loop_
_entity_poly.entity_id
_entity_poly.type
_entity_poly.pdbx_seq_one_letter_code
_entity_poly.pdbx_strand_id
1 'polypeptide(L)'
;MVLPKKGNQQEKVHCIRDIQRDVGEMKEALLDVYAFTGCDTVSAIYRKGKIVPFKKVQAYKALHTKLLRFNDTNADPNAMADAGKHFLVSIFGSRNTDDLDTRSHQCYFETIAKQPVHSMFKLCALPLTLAAAKQHSCRAYSQLQQWLNEQKYKLE
;
A
#
# COMPACT_ATOMS: atom_id res chain seq x y z
N MET A 1 35.44 -14.32 22.63
CA MET A 1 35.07 -13.64 21.36
C MET A 1 34.44 -14.68 20.45
N VAL A 2 33.12 -14.65 20.27
CA VAL A 2 32.39 -15.66 19.45
C VAL A 2 32.44 -15.20 17.99
N LEU A 3 33.07 -15.97 17.12
CA LEU A 3 33.04 -15.71 15.68
C LEU A 3 31.62 -15.99 15.16
N PRO A 4 31.03 -15.08 14.38
CA PRO A 4 29.72 -15.32 13.78
C PRO A 4 29.79 -16.57 12.89
N LYS A 5 28.84 -17.49 13.08
CA LYS A 5 28.71 -18.69 12.24
C LYS A 5 28.52 -18.25 10.78
N LYS A 6 29.36 -18.76 9.87
CA LYS A 6 29.14 -18.66 8.42
C LYS A 6 27.80 -19.32 8.09
N GLY A 7 26.80 -18.52 7.75
CA GLY A 7 25.50 -19.01 7.28
C GLY A 7 25.67 -19.73 5.94
N ASN A 8 24.97 -20.85 5.75
CA ASN A 8 25.03 -21.69 4.54
C ASN A 8 24.24 -21.08 3.35
N GLN A 9 24.07 -19.76 3.32
CA GLN A 9 23.37 -19.07 2.24
C GLN A 9 24.40 -18.47 1.30
N GLN A 10 24.29 -18.81 0.01
CA GLN A 10 25.09 -18.17 -1.04
C GLN A 10 24.77 -16.67 -1.05
N GLU A 11 25.82 -15.86 -1.13
CA GLU A 11 25.70 -14.43 -1.28
C GLU A 11 24.95 -14.11 -2.58
N LYS A 12 23.77 -13.52 -2.46
CA LYS A 12 22.96 -13.10 -3.60
C LYS A 12 23.20 -11.62 -3.86
N VAL A 13 23.81 -11.33 -5.01
CA VAL A 13 23.97 -9.96 -5.50
C VAL A 13 22.82 -9.64 -6.44
N HIS A 14 22.15 -8.52 -6.20
CA HIS A 14 21.04 -8.06 -7.02
C HIS A 14 21.42 -6.78 -7.77
N CYS A 15 21.26 -6.78 -9.09
CA CYS A 15 21.45 -5.59 -9.92
C CYS A 15 20.17 -4.76 -9.94
N ILE A 16 20.24 -3.52 -9.45
CA ILE A 16 19.06 -2.64 -9.41
C ILE A 16 18.51 -2.35 -10.81
N ARG A 17 19.38 -2.28 -11.83
CA ARG A 17 18.96 -2.01 -13.22
C ARG A 17 18.14 -3.16 -13.79
N ASP A 18 18.52 -4.40 -13.46
CA ASP A 18 17.78 -5.59 -13.88
C ASP A 18 16.41 -5.64 -13.19
N ILE A 19 16.36 -5.35 -11.88
CA ILE A 19 15.08 -5.25 -11.16
C ILE A 19 14.18 -4.17 -11.76
N GLN A 20 14.72 -2.98 -12.05
CA GLN A 20 13.94 -1.89 -12.65
C GLN A 20 13.41 -2.25 -14.04
N ARG A 21 14.20 -2.99 -14.84
CA ARG A 21 13.77 -3.50 -16.15
C ARG A 21 12.63 -4.51 -16.00
N ASP A 22 12.76 -5.45 -15.07
CA ASP A 22 11.78 -6.51 -14.85
C ASP A 22 10.47 -5.99 -14.24
N VAL A 23 10.55 -4.95 -13.39
CA VAL A 23 9.38 -4.30 -12.78
C VAL A 23 8.63 -3.41 -13.78
N GLY A 24 9.30 -2.88 -14.81
CA GLY A 24 8.68 -2.10 -15.89
C GLY A 24 8.02 -0.81 -15.40
N GLU A 25 6.84 -0.48 -15.93
CA GLU A 25 6.04 0.71 -15.56
C GLU A 25 5.70 0.78 -14.07
N MET A 26 5.66 -0.37 -13.39
CA MET A 26 5.35 -0.43 -11.95
C MET A 26 6.42 0.24 -11.09
N LYS A 27 7.63 0.50 -11.63
CA LYS A 27 8.70 1.19 -10.90
C LYS A 27 8.30 2.60 -10.46
N GLU A 28 7.43 3.26 -11.24
CA GLU A 28 6.96 4.62 -10.97
C GLU A 28 6.02 4.67 -9.78
N ALA A 29 5.18 3.65 -9.61
CA ALA A 29 4.24 3.53 -8.49
C ALA A 29 4.79 2.68 -7.33
N LEU A 30 6.04 2.21 -7.41
CA LEU A 30 6.61 1.28 -6.44
C LEU A 30 6.74 1.92 -5.06
N LEU A 31 7.23 3.15 -5.01
CA LEU A 31 7.31 3.92 -3.77
C LEU A 31 5.91 4.18 -3.20
N ASP A 32 4.96 4.59 -4.04
CA ASP A 32 3.57 4.85 -3.63
C ASP A 32 2.97 3.62 -2.94
N VAL A 33 3.10 2.44 -3.57
CA VAL A 33 2.62 1.17 -3.00
C VAL A 33 3.36 0.83 -1.72
N TYR A 34 4.69 1.01 -1.68
CA TYR A 34 5.49 0.69 -0.49
C TYR A 34 5.11 1.56 0.71
N ALA A 35 5.05 2.89 0.54
CA ALA A 35 4.65 3.81 1.59
C ALA A 35 3.24 3.51 2.08
N PHE A 36 2.28 3.35 1.15
CA PHE A 36 0.87 3.17 1.51
C PHE A 36 0.59 1.81 2.18
N THR A 37 1.25 0.74 1.75
CA THR A 37 1.00 -0.61 2.30
C THR A 37 1.75 -0.90 3.59
N GLY A 38 2.66 -0.01 3.98
CA GLY A 38 3.37 -0.04 5.25
C GLY A 38 4.87 0.10 5.09
N CYS A 39 5.41 1.19 5.63
CA CYS A 39 6.84 1.46 5.80
C CYS A 39 7.12 1.78 7.27
N ASP A 40 8.30 2.29 7.59
CA ASP A 40 8.71 2.50 8.99
C ASP A 40 7.82 3.53 9.74
N THR A 41 7.22 4.48 9.01
CA THR A 41 6.39 5.56 9.57
C THR A 41 4.90 5.44 9.26
N VAL A 42 4.53 4.55 8.34
CA VAL A 42 3.15 4.34 7.89
C VAL A 42 2.72 2.92 8.22
N SER A 43 1.62 2.78 8.97
CA SER A 43 1.13 1.48 9.43
C SER A 43 0.82 0.51 8.29
N ALA A 44 1.16 -0.76 8.45
CA ALA A 44 0.80 -1.77 7.47
C ALA A 44 -0.71 -2.09 7.45
N ILE A 45 -1.25 -2.39 6.27
CA ILE A 45 -2.64 -2.84 6.14
C ILE A 45 -2.74 -4.31 6.57
N TYR A 46 -3.57 -4.58 7.58
CA TYR A 46 -3.69 -5.91 8.20
C TYR A 46 -3.98 -7.01 7.16
N ARG A 47 -3.16 -8.07 7.19
CA ARG A 47 -3.27 -9.28 6.34
C ARG A 47 -3.30 -9.04 4.82
N LYS A 48 -2.91 -7.86 4.31
CA LYS A 48 -2.78 -7.63 2.87
C LYS A 48 -1.36 -7.86 2.35
N GLY A 49 -0.36 -7.54 3.17
CA GLY A 49 1.05 -7.61 2.76
C GLY A 49 1.35 -6.68 1.58
N LYS A 50 2.54 -6.83 0.96
CA LYS A 50 3.00 -5.97 -0.14
C LYS A 50 2.75 -6.57 -1.52
N ILE A 51 2.80 -7.90 -1.63
CA ILE A 51 2.66 -8.63 -2.91
C ILE A 51 1.26 -8.46 -3.52
N VAL A 52 0.20 -8.56 -2.71
CA VAL A 52 -1.19 -8.46 -3.20
C VAL A 52 -1.46 -7.06 -3.77
N PRO A 53 -1.18 -5.96 -3.04
CA PRO A 53 -1.30 -4.61 -3.59
C PRO A 53 -0.42 -4.39 -4.82
N PHE A 54 0.83 -4.84 -4.82
CA PHE A 54 1.74 -4.73 -5.97
C PHE A 54 1.13 -5.36 -7.23
N LYS A 55 0.71 -6.63 -7.15
CA LYS A 55 0.09 -7.33 -8.29
C LYS A 55 -1.22 -6.67 -8.72
N LYS A 56 -1.99 -6.11 -7.78
CA LYS A 56 -3.22 -5.37 -8.08
C LYS A 56 -2.89 -4.13 -8.92
N VAL A 57 -1.95 -3.29 -8.49
CA VAL A 57 -1.58 -2.07 -9.22
C VAL A 57 -0.99 -2.41 -10.58
N GLN A 58 -0.15 -3.45 -10.66
CA GLN A 58 0.42 -3.92 -11.91
C GLN A 58 -0.66 -4.37 -12.92
N ALA A 59 -1.73 -5.01 -12.45
CA ALA A 59 -2.81 -5.50 -13.31
C ALA A 59 -3.81 -4.42 -13.73
N TYR A 60 -4.04 -3.39 -12.91
CA TYR A 60 -5.07 -2.38 -13.14
C TYR A 60 -4.48 -0.99 -13.39
N LYS A 61 -4.30 -0.62 -14.67
CA LYS A 61 -3.73 0.69 -15.07
C LYS A 61 -4.42 1.90 -14.43
N ALA A 62 -5.75 1.87 -14.31
CA ALA A 62 -6.49 2.96 -13.67
C ALA A 62 -6.08 3.17 -12.20
N LEU A 63 -5.71 2.09 -11.50
CA LEU A 63 -5.23 2.17 -10.12
C LEU A 63 -3.80 2.70 -10.05
N HIS A 64 -2.93 2.25 -10.98
CA HIS A 64 -1.58 2.79 -11.16
C HIS A 64 -1.61 4.31 -11.38
N THR A 65 -2.39 4.81 -12.35
CA THR A 65 -2.52 6.25 -12.61
C THR A 65 -3.07 7.03 -11.41
N LYS A 66 -4.01 6.47 -10.63
CA LYS A 66 -4.52 7.13 -9.42
C LYS A 66 -3.44 7.24 -8.33
N LEU A 67 -2.60 6.21 -8.17
CA LEU A 67 -1.51 6.22 -7.19
C LEU A 67 -0.40 7.18 -7.56
N LEU A 68 -0.06 7.34 -8.84
CA LEU A 68 0.96 8.30 -9.26
C LEU A 68 0.68 9.75 -8.84
N ARG A 69 -0.58 10.08 -8.49
CA ARG A 69 -0.92 11.38 -7.92
C ARG A 69 -0.19 11.68 -6.61
N PHE A 70 0.23 10.67 -5.86
CA PHE A 70 0.99 10.85 -4.63
C PHE A 70 2.41 11.41 -4.87
N ASN A 71 2.90 11.34 -6.11
CA ASN A 71 4.18 11.93 -6.50
C ASN A 71 4.10 13.44 -6.77
N ASP A 72 2.89 14.01 -6.88
CA ASP A 72 2.71 15.45 -7.10
C ASP A 72 2.90 16.24 -5.78
N THR A 73 3.87 17.14 -5.76
CA THR A 73 4.18 18.01 -4.62
C THR A 73 3.06 19.01 -4.29
N ASN A 74 2.18 19.30 -5.25
CA ASN A 74 1.07 20.24 -5.10
C ASN A 74 -0.30 19.53 -5.04
N ALA A 75 -0.28 18.22 -4.81
CA ALA A 75 -1.49 17.42 -4.76
C ALA A 75 -2.47 17.92 -3.69
N ASP A 76 -3.73 18.11 -4.10
CA ASP A 76 -4.82 18.42 -3.16
C ASP A 76 -5.06 17.25 -2.18
N PRO A 77 -5.17 17.53 -0.85
CA PRO A 77 -5.46 16.49 0.13
C PRO A 77 -6.73 15.67 -0.14
N ASN A 78 -7.76 16.24 -0.76
CA ASN A 78 -8.96 15.46 -1.10
C ASN A 78 -8.72 14.56 -2.30
N ALA A 79 -7.93 14.98 -3.29
CA ALA A 79 -7.47 14.12 -4.38
C ALA A 79 -6.63 12.93 -3.86
N MET A 80 -5.79 13.13 -2.84
CA MET A 80 -5.02 12.05 -2.19
C MET A 80 -5.93 11.09 -1.41
N ALA A 81 -6.92 11.64 -0.69
CA ALA A 81 -7.92 10.86 0.00
C ALA A 81 -8.72 9.98 -0.98
N ASP A 82 -9.13 10.53 -2.12
CA ASP A 82 -9.85 9.79 -3.16
C ASP A 82 -8.97 8.68 -3.78
N ALA A 83 -7.73 8.99 -4.15
CA ALA A 83 -6.80 8.00 -4.70
C ALA A 83 -6.55 6.84 -3.72
N GLY A 84 -6.29 7.15 -2.45
CA GLY A 84 -6.10 6.13 -1.42
C GLY A 84 -7.37 5.33 -1.10
N LYS A 85 -8.55 5.96 -1.13
CA LYS A 85 -9.84 5.26 -1.01
C LYS A 85 -10.00 4.23 -2.12
N HIS A 86 -9.79 4.61 -3.38
CA HIS A 86 -9.87 3.69 -4.51
C HIS A 86 -8.87 2.53 -4.40
N PHE A 87 -7.64 2.82 -3.95
CA PHE A 87 -6.64 1.79 -3.70
C PHE A 87 -7.10 0.80 -2.62
N LEU A 88 -7.61 1.29 -1.49
CA LEU A 88 -8.13 0.45 -0.41
C LEU A 88 -9.31 -0.42 -0.87
N VAL A 89 -10.32 0.17 -1.52
CA VAL A 89 -11.47 -0.58 -2.06
C VAL A 89 -11.01 -1.72 -2.96
N SER A 90 -10.02 -1.48 -3.83
CA SER A 90 -9.48 -2.49 -4.74
C SER A 90 -8.78 -3.66 -4.03
N ILE A 91 -8.11 -3.39 -2.91
CA ILE A 91 -7.37 -4.40 -2.11
C ILE A 91 -8.33 -5.22 -1.23
N PHE A 92 -9.46 -4.64 -0.84
CA PHE A 92 -10.53 -5.35 -0.14
C PHE A 92 -11.50 -6.09 -1.07
N GLY A 93 -11.21 -6.14 -2.37
CA GLY A 93 -11.86 -7.04 -3.33
C GLY A 93 -13.19 -6.54 -3.89
N SER A 94 -13.49 -5.25 -3.74
CA SER A 94 -14.70 -4.66 -4.31
C SER A 94 -14.47 -4.17 -5.75
N ARG A 95 -15.56 -4.03 -6.52
CA ARG A 95 -15.55 -3.36 -7.84
C ARG A 95 -15.31 -1.87 -7.61
N ASN A 96 -14.63 -1.19 -8.53
CA ASN A 96 -14.15 0.21 -8.40
C ASN A 96 -15.24 1.28 -8.12
N THR A 97 -16.50 0.88 -7.97
CA THR A 97 -17.69 1.70 -7.78
C THR A 97 -18.19 1.75 -6.34
N ASP A 98 -17.74 0.86 -5.45
CA ASP A 98 -18.31 0.81 -4.10
C ASP A 98 -17.60 1.77 -3.15
N ASP A 99 -18.39 2.40 -2.28
CA ASP A 99 -17.89 3.21 -1.18
C ASP A 99 -17.16 2.34 -0.13
N LEU A 100 -16.14 2.92 0.51
CA LEU A 100 -15.28 2.20 1.45
C LEU A 100 -16.04 1.77 2.71
N ASP A 101 -16.96 2.59 3.20
CA ASP A 101 -17.77 2.26 4.37
C ASP A 101 -18.76 1.15 4.01
N THR A 102 -19.37 1.23 2.81
CA THR A 102 -20.21 0.14 2.28
C THR A 102 -19.44 -1.19 2.23
N ARG A 103 -18.20 -1.17 1.73
CA ARG A 103 -17.35 -2.38 1.71
C ARG A 103 -16.99 -2.88 3.11
N SER A 104 -16.81 -1.97 4.07
CA SER A 104 -16.58 -2.33 5.47
C SER A 104 -17.75 -3.10 6.07
N HIS A 105 -18.97 -2.58 5.88
CA HIS A 105 -20.20 -3.25 6.32
C HIS A 105 -20.38 -4.63 5.67
N GLN A 106 -20.17 -4.73 4.36
CA GLN A 106 -20.24 -6.02 3.66
C GLN A 106 -19.22 -7.03 4.21
N CYS A 107 -17.96 -6.58 4.39
CA CYS A 107 -16.90 -7.44 4.91
C CYS A 107 -17.21 -7.95 6.32
N TYR A 108 -17.84 -7.12 7.15
CA TYR A 108 -18.32 -7.52 8.47
C TYR A 108 -19.34 -8.66 8.38
N PHE A 109 -20.44 -8.46 7.62
CA PHE A 109 -21.48 -9.49 7.49
C PHE A 109 -20.96 -10.78 6.84
N GLU A 110 -20.18 -10.66 5.76
CA GLU A 110 -19.55 -11.81 5.09
C GLU A 110 -18.67 -12.63 6.03
N THR A 111 -17.96 -11.94 6.94
CA THR A 111 -17.04 -12.59 7.86
C THR A 111 -17.77 -13.20 9.05
N ILE A 112 -18.74 -12.50 9.65
CA ILE A 112 -19.55 -13.02 10.77
C ILE A 112 -20.35 -14.25 10.32
N ALA A 113 -20.95 -14.22 9.13
CA ALA A 113 -21.71 -15.35 8.60
C ALA A 113 -20.88 -16.63 8.41
N LYS A 114 -19.56 -16.50 8.25
CA LYS A 114 -18.62 -17.63 8.06
C LYS A 114 -17.91 -18.05 9.35
N GLN A 115 -18.03 -17.27 10.43
CA GLN A 115 -17.31 -17.53 11.67
C GLN A 115 -18.16 -18.37 12.64
N PRO A 116 -17.52 -19.26 13.43
CA PRO A 116 -18.20 -19.92 14.54
C PRO A 116 -18.73 -18.91 15.55
N VAL A 117 -19.86 -19.21 16.20
CA VAL A 117 -20.53 -18.33 17.19
C VAL A 117 -19.61 -17.92 18.35
N HIS A 118 -18.65 -18.76 18.71
CA HIS A 118 -17.69 -18.51 19.80
C HIS A 118 -16.38 -17.86 19.35
N SER A 119 -16.23 -17.55 18.05
CA SER A 119 -15.02 -16.92 17.53
C SER A 119 -15.00 -15.43 17.84
N MET A 120 -13.88 -14.93 18.33
CA MET A 120 -13.67 -13.49 18.49
C MET A 120 -13.44 -12.84 17.12
N PHE A 121 -14.34 -11.93 16.74
CA PHE A 121 -14.21 -11.17 15.50
C PHE A 121 -13.01 -10.20 15.58
N LYS A 122 -12.13 -10.25 14.56
CA LYS A 122 -10.98 -9.35 14.48
C LYS A 122 -11.35 -8.08 13.72
N LEU A 123 -11.60 -6.99 14.44
CA LEU A 123 -11.93 -5.67 13.86
C LEU A 123 -10.88 -5.20 12.83
N CYS A 124 -9.60 -5.48 13.06
CA CYS A 124 -8.51 -5.11 12.14
C CYS A 124 -8.61 -5.77 10.75
N ALA A 125 -9.44 -6.81 10.59
CA ALA A 125 -9.67 -7.47 9.30
C ALA A 125 -10.64 -6.68 8.39
N LEU A 126 -11.36 -5.71 8.95
CA LEU A 126 -12.23 -4.84 8.17
C LEU A 126 -11.42 -3.82 7.37
N PRO A 127 -11.95 -3.36 6.22
CA PRO A 127 -11.50 -2.13 5.58
C PRO A 127 -11.45 -0.97 6.58
N LEU A 128 -10.51 -0.04 6.35
CA LEU A 128 -10.48 1.23 7.10
C LEU A 128 -11.78 1.99 6.85
N THR A 129 -12.25 2.75 7.85
CA THR A 129 -13.31 3.74 7.62
C THR A 129 -12.82 4.85 6.69
N LEU A 130 -13.72 5.59 6.06
CA LEU A 130 -13.36 6.70 5.18
C LEU A 130 -12.41 7.72 5.85
N ALA A 131 -12.67 8.08 7.11
CA ALA A 131 -11.83 9.01 7.86
C ALA A 131 -10.42 8.44 8.13
N ALA A 132 -10.34 7.17 8.53
CA ALA A 132 -9.06 6.49 8.76
C ALA A 132 -8.26 6.32 7.46
N ALA A 133 -8.95 6.01 6.35
CA ALA A 133 -8.36 5.95 5.02
C ALA A 133 -7.77 7.31 4.59
N LYS A 134 -8.50 8.41 4.81
CA LYS A 134 -8.00 9.77 4.52
C LYS A 134 -6.72 10.08 5.29
N GLN A 135 -6.71 9.83 6.60
CA GLN A 135 -5.52 10.05 7.43
C GLN A 135 -4.34 9.17 6.99
N HIS A 136 -4.62 7.90 6.66
CA HIS A 136 -3.62 6.96 6.17
C HIS A 136 -2.99 7.43 4.86
N SER A 137 -3.82 7.88 3.91
CA SER A 137 -3.35 8.51 2.66
C SER A 137 -2.47 9.73 2.94
N CYS A 138 -2.86 10.62 3.85
CA CYS A 138 -2.05 11.80 4.17
C CYS A 138 -0.68 11.43 4.78
N ARG A 139 -0.62 10.39 5.63
CA ARG A 139 0.64 9.89 6.18
C ARG A 139 1.54 9.31 5.09
N ALA A 140 0.98 8.47 4.21
CA ALA A 140 1.70 7.91 3.07
C ALA A 140 2.23 9.00 2.14
N TYR A 141 1.40 9.99 1.81
CA TYR A 141 1.79 11.15 1.02
C TYR A 141 2.94 11.92 1.66
N SER A 142 2.81 12.28 2.94
CA SER A 142 3.85 13.03 3.66
C SER A 142 5.20 12.30 3.62
N GLN A 143 5.18 10.97 3.81
CA GLN A 143 6.39 10.15 3.75
C GLN A 143 7.00 10.11 2.34
N LEU A 144 6.17 9.99 1.30
CA LEU A 144 6.62 9.99 -0.09
C LEU A 144 7.26 11.32 -0.46
N GLN A 145 6.60 12.43 -0.10
CA GLN A 145 7.11 13.77 -0.37
C GLN A 145 8.44 14.02 0.34
N GLN A 146 8.61 13.52 1.57
CA GLN A 146 9.90 13.56 2.25
C GLN A 146 10.99 12.85 1.43
N TRP A 147 10.74 11.61 0.99
CA TRP A 147 11.70 10.86 0.18
C TRP A 147 12.02 11.55 -1.16
N LEU A 148 11.00 12.06 -1.85
CA LEU A 148 11.18 12.74 -3.14
C LEU A 148 11.96 14.06 -3.00
N ASN A 149 11.71 14.83 -1.94
CA ASN A 149 12.42 16.07 -1.69
C ASN A 149 13.87 15.83 -1.26
N GLU A 150 14.16 14.80 -0.47
CA GLU A 150 15.53 14.40 -0.12
C GLU A 150 16.36 14.00 -1.35
N GLN A 151 15.73 13.48 -2.42
CA GLN A 151 16.43 13.21 -3.68
C GLN A 151 16.78 14.49 -4.45
N LYS A 152 15.93 15.54 -4.38
CA LYS A 152 16.19 16.81 -5.08
C LYS A 152 17.45 17.50 -4.55
N TYR A 153 17.63 17.54 -3.23
CA TYR A 153 18.79 18.18 -2.60
C TYR A 153 20.12 17.41 -2.76
N LYS A 154 20.11 16.19 -3.33
CA LYS A 154 21.33 15.41 -3.60
C LYS A 154 21.82 15.52 -5.04
N LEU A 155 21.03 16.14 -5.92
CA LEU A 155 21.34 16.32 -7.34
C LEU A 155 21.71 17.77 -7.69
N GLU A 156 21.67 18.68 -6.72
CA GLU A 156 22.24 20.03 -6.75
C GLU A 156 23.62 20.03 -6.09
#